data_AF-A0A848PB08-F1
#
_entry.id   AF-A0A848PB08-F1
#
_cell.length_a   1.000
_cell.length_b   1.000
_cell.length_c   1.000
_cell.angle_alpha   90.00
_cell.angle_beta   90.00
_cell.angle_gamma   90.00
#
_symmetry.space_group_name_H-M   'P 1'
#
loop_
_entity.id
_entity.type
_entity.pdbx_description
1 polymer ?
#
loop_
_entity_poly.entity_id
_entity_poly.type
_entity_poly.pdbx_seq_one_letter_code
_entity_poly.pdbx_strand_id
1 'polypeptide(L)' 'MQVSKWGNSLAIRLPATVVDALQLHEGDDVEVVVAGERSFGIRRKRSARELFDRVRQYRGKLPADFVFERDEANARD' A
#
# COMPACT_ATOMS: atom_id res chain seq x y z
N MET A 1 -18.02 -5.04 18.56
CA MET A 1 -16.96 -4.01 18.45
C MET A 1 -17.60 -2.64 18.56
N GLN A 2 -16.94 -1.68 19.20
CA GLN A 2 -17.41 -0.30 19.32
C GLN A 2 -16.26 0.65 18.99
N VAL A 3 -16.60 1.79 18.41
CA VAL A 3 -15.65 2.86 18.14
C VAL A 3 -15.38 3.62 19.45
N SER A 4 -14.12 3.85 19.76
CA SER A 4 -13.67 4.58 20.96
C SER A 4 -12.77 5.75 20.57
N LYS A 5 -12.75 6.81 21.39
CA LYS A 5 -11.77 7.90 21.20
C LYS A 5 -10.39 7.47 21.66
N TRP A 6 -9.37 7.81 20.87
CA TRP A 6 -7.97 7.72 21.21
C TRP A 6 -7.29 9.05 20.84
N GLY A 7 -7.03 9.88 21.85
CA GLY A 7 -6.61 11.28 21.63
C GLY A 7 -7.65 12.05 20.80
N ASN A 8 -7.20 12.65 19.71
CA ASN A 8 -8.06 13.37 18.76
C ASN A 8 -8.66 12.48 17.66
N SER A 9 -8.40 11.16 17.71
CA SER A 9 -8.79 10.20 16.68
C SER A 9 -9.82 9.19 17.20
N LEU A 10 -10.38 8.41 16.29
CA LEU A 10 -11.24 7.27 16.58
C LEU A 10 -10.49 5.96 16.35
N ALA A 11 -10.76 4.97 17.19
CA ALA A 11 -10.16 3.65 17.14
C ALA A 11 -11.22 2.56 17.24
N ILE A 12 -10.92 1.42 16.63
CA ILE A 12 -11.66 0.16 16.79
C ILE A 12 -10.70 -0.91 17.28
N ARG A 13 -11.22 -1.89 18.01
CA ARG A 13 -10.45 -3.09 18.35
C ARG A 13 -10.47 -4.04 17.15
N LEU A 14 -9.30 -4.49 16.71
CA LEU A 14 -9.18 -5.54 15.71
C LEU A 14 -9.23 -6.92 16.40
N PRO A 15 -10.05 -7.86 15.93
CA PRO A 15 -10.01 -9.25 16.41
C PRO A 15 -8.64 -9.88 16.15
N ALA A 16 -8.19 -10.79 17.04
CA ALA A 16 -6.91 -11.48 16.89
C ALA A 16 -6.77 -12.19 15.53
N THR A 17 -7.85 -12.82 15.04
CA THR A 17 -7.88 -13.46 13.74
C THR A 17 -7.55 -12.52 12.57
N VAL A 18 -7.93 -11.24 12.67
CA VAL A 18 -7.62 -10.22 11.65
C VAL A 18 -6.17 -9.75 11.79
N VAL A 19 -5.70 -9.56 13.01
CA VAL A 19 -4.30 -9.20 13.31
C VAL A 19 -3.36 -10.28 12.76
N ASP A 20 -3.65 -11.54 13.01
CA ASP A 20 -2.86 -12.69 12.56
C ASP A 20 -2.90 -12.83 11.02
N ALA A 21 -4.09 -12.74 10.42
CA ALA A 21 -4.25 -12.86 8.97
C ALA A 21 -3.53 -11.75 8.19
N LEU A 22 -3.46 -10.55 8.77
CA LEU A 22 -2.76 -9.40 8.19
C LEU A 22 -1.32 -9.26 8.69
N GLN A 23 -0.86 -10.16 9.56
CA GLN A 23 0.46 -10.16 10.20
C GLN A 23 0.82 -8.80 10.80
N LEU A 24 -0.14 -8.15 11.46
CA LEU A 24 0.05 -6.83 12.08
C LEU A 24 0.76 -6.97 13.42
N HIS A 25 1.75 -6.11 13.65
CA HIS A 25 2.49 -6.04 14.91
C HIS A 25 2.37 -4.63 15.51
N GLU A 26 2.59 -4.53 16.82
CA GLU A 26 2.70 -3.23 17.48
C GLU A 26 3.85 -2.42 16.85
N GLY A 27 3.59 -1.15 16.52
CA GLY A 27 4.56 -0.28 15.86
C GLY A 27 4.55 -0.33 14.33
N ASP A 28 3.72 -1.18 13.70
CA ASP A 28 3.57 -1.19 12.24
C ASP A 28 2.99 0.14 11.71
N ASP A 29 3.61 0.69 10.66
CA ASP A 29 3.06 1.82 9.89
C ASP A 29 2.02 1.30 8.88
N VAL A 30 0.76 1.57 9.17
CA VAL A 30 -0.40 1.13 8.38
C VAL A 30 -1.21 2.32 7.89
N GLU A 31 -1.76 2.16 6.69
CA GLU A 31 -2.65 3.14 6.09
C GLU A 31 -4.06 2.54 5.97
N VAL A 32 -5.05 3.30 6.41
CA VAL A 32 -6.47 2.96 6.25
C VAL A 32 -6.98 3.66 5.00
N VAL A 33 -7.57 2.88 4.08
CA VAL A 33 -8.14 3.39 2.83
C VAL A 33 -9.63 3.09 2.75
N VAL A 34 -10.39 3.94 2.08
CA VAL A 34 -11.80 3.65 1.76
C VAL A 34 -11.82 2.64 0.62
N ALA A 35 -12.37 1.45 0.86
CA ALA A 35 -12.46 0.37 -0.13
C ALA A 35 -13.85 0.29 -0.80
N GLY A 36 -14.81 1.09 -0.33
CA GLY A 36 -16.18 1.15 -0.81
C GLY A 36 -17.10 1.91 0.16
N GLU A 37 -18.41 1.90 -0.09
CA GLU A 37 -19.38 2.72 0.64
C GLU A 37 -19.41 2.48 2.17
N ARG A 38 -19.22 1.22 2.60
CA ARG A 38 -19.16 0.83 4.02
C ARG A 38 -18.00 -0.12 4.32
N SER A 39 -16.96 -0.06 3.49
CA SER A 39 -15.77 -0.89 3.62
C SER A 39 -14.53 -0.01 3.67
N PHE A 40 -13.64 -0.35 4.59
CA PHE A 40 -12.29 0.19 4.63
C PHE A 40 -11.30 -0.96 4.48
N GLY A 41 -10.16 -0.67 3.88
CA GLY A 41 -9.02 -1.56 3.80
C GLY A 41 -7.90 -1.07 4.72
N ILE A 42 -7.06 -2.00 5.17
CA ILE A 42 -5.80 -1.69 5.83
C ILE A 42 -4.69 -2.16 4.89
N ARG A 43 -3.71 -1.30 4.61
CA ARG A 43 -2.50 -1.68 3.89
C ARG A 43 -1.28 -1.31 4.71
N ARG A 44 -0.29 -2.20 4.80
CA ARG A 44 1.02 -1.84 5.36
C ARG A 44 1.70 -0.88 4.41
N LYS A 45 2.24 0.22 4.94
CA LYS A 45 3.02 1.16 4.14
C LYS A 45 4.32 0.46 3.74
N ARG A 46 4.52 0.30 2.43
CA ARG A 46 5.74 -0.34 1.93
C ARG A 46 6.92 0.57 2.23
N SER A 47 7.99 -0.02 2.73
CA SER A 47 9.28 0.67 2.83
C SER A 47 9.78 1.05 1.43
N ALA A 48 10.61 2.09 1.35
CA ALA A 48 11.29 2.46 0.12
C ALA A 48 12.06 1.26 -0.47
N ARG A 49 12.65 0.42 0.39
CA ARG A 49 13.37 -0.79 -0.01
C ARG A 49 12.47 -1.79 -0.73
N GLU A 50 11.31 -2.13 -0.17
CA GLU A 50 10.35 -3.05 -0.80
C GLU A 50 9.81 -2.51 -2.13
N LEU A 51 9.63 -1.19 -2.22
CA LEU A 51 9.28 -0.55 -3.49
C LEU A 51 10.39 -0.72 -4.53
N PHE A 52 11.65 -0.46 -4.16
CA PHE A 52 12.78 -0.65 -5.06
C PHE A 52 13.00 -2.11 -5.46
N ASP A 53 12.81 -3.07 -4.55
CA ASP A 53 12.92 -4.49 -4.86
C ASP A 53 11.87 -4.91 -5.90
N ARG A 54 10.65 -4.35 -5.84
CA ARG A 54 9.62 -4.53 -6.86
C ARG A 54 9.98 -3.88 -8.21
N VAL A 55 10.72 -2.79 -8.24
CA VAL A 55 11.19 -2.20 -9.51
C VAL A 55 12.35 -3.03 -10.07
N ARG A 56 13.22 -3.56 -9.20
CA ARG A 56 14.40 -4.35 -9.59
C ARG A 56 14.06 -5.62 -10.36
N GLN A 57 12.94 -6.29 -10.11
CA GLN A 57 12.48 -7.46 -10.89
C GLN A 57 12.21 -7.15 -12.38
N TYR A 58 12.14 -5.88 -12.78
CA TYR A 58 11.98 -5.46 -14.17
C TYR A 58 13.29 -5.03 -14.84
N ARG A 59 14.43 -5.04 -14.11
CA ARG A 59 15.74 -4.73 -14.71
C ARG A 59 16.09 -5.72 -15.82
N GLY A 60 16.65 -5.22 -16.91
CA GLY A 60 17.10 -6.03 -18.04
C GLY A 60 15.99 -6.59 -18.94
N LYS A 61 14.72 -6.22 -18.70
CA LYS A 61 13.59 -6.63 -19.57
C LYS A 61 13.40 -5.74 -20.81
N LEU A 62 14.04 -4.58 -20.84
CA LEU A 62 13.97 -3.66 -21.97
C LEU A 62 15.07 -4.01 -22.98
N PRO A 63 14.80 -3.88 -24.29
CA PRO A 63 15.82 -3.99 -25.34
C PRO A 63 17.04 -3.10 -25.08
N ALA A 64 18.21 -3.50 -25.59
CA ALA A 64 19.46 -2.76 -25.39
C ALA A 64 19.42 -1.35 -26.02
N ASP A 65 18.59 -1.18 -27.03
CA ASP A 65 18.34 0.05 -27.80
C ASP A 65 17.08 0.79 -27.34
N PHE A 66 16.43 0.36 -26.26
CA PHE A 66 15.24 1.03 -25.75
C PHE A 66 15.58 2.44 -25.21
N VAL A 67 14.90 3.44 -25.78
CA VAL A 67 14.92 4.83 -25.30
C VAL A 67 13.52 5.17 -24.81
N PHE A 68 13.42 5.68 -23.57
CA PHE A 68 12.15 6.14 -23.03
C PHE A 68 11.88 7.57 -23.48
N GLU A 69 10.90 7.74 -24.37
CA GLU A 69 10.41 9.06 -24.80
C GLU A 69 9.10 9.41 -24.08
N ARG A 70 9.15 10.48 -23.28
CA ARG A 70 8.04 10.85 -22.40
C ARG A 70 6.81 11.33 -23.16
N ASP A 71 7.01 12.12 -24.22
CA ASP A 71 5.91 12.77 -24.93
C ASP A 71 5.13 11.75 -25.76
N GLU A 72 5.83 10.81 -26.41
CA GLU A 72 5.24 9.65 -27.09
C GLU A 72 4.39 8.82 -26.12
N ALA A 73 4.93 8.49 -24.94
CA ALA A 73 4.22 7.70 -23.93
C ALA A 73 2.98 8.39 -23.34
N ASN A 74 2.86 9.71 -23.44
CA ASN A 74 1.72 10.48 -22.94
C ASN A 74 0.78 10.97 -24.04
N ALA A 75 1.05 10.65 -25.31
CA ALA A 75 0.15 10.96 -26.40
C ALA A 75 -1.21 10.27 -26.18
N ARG A 76 -2.30 11.01 -26.39
CA ARG A 76 -3.66 10.49 -26.35
C ARG A 76 -4.33 10.82 -27.67
N ASP A 77 -4.79 9.80 -28.37
CA ASP A 77 -5.72 9.92 -29.50
C ASP A 77 -7.14 10.21 -29.01
#